data_AF-A0A5A9NYF5-F1
#
_entry.id   AF-A0A5A9NYF5-F1
#
_cell.length_a   1.000
_cell.length_b   1.000
_cell.length_c   1.000
_cell.angle_alpha   90.00
_cell.angle_beta   90.00
_cell.angle_gamma   90.00
#
_symmetry.space_group_name_H-M   'P 1'
#
loop_
_entity.id
_entity.type
_entity.pdbx_description
1 polymer ?
#
loop_
_entity_poly.entity_id
_entity_poly.type
_entity_poly.pdbx_seq_one_letter_code
_entity_poly.pdbx_strand_id
1 'polypeptide(L)' 'MIENQCMSTGAFEITLDDVPVWSKLQSVHLPCMQQLVQILENEMKLSTHLDSLPHRRA' A
#
# COMPACT_ATOMS: atom_id res chain seq x y z
N MET A 1 17.26 -8.15 -11.50
CA MET A 1 17.78 -6.85 -11.96
C MET A 1 16.94 -5.64 -11.51
N ILE A 2 15.65 -5.80 -11.13
CA ILE A 2 14.83 -4.69 -10.60
C ILE A 2 15.27 -4.21 -9.20
N GLU A 3 15.72 -5.10 -8.32
CA GLU A 3 16.20 -4.72 -6.97
C GLU A 3 17.37 -3.73 -7.01
N ASN A 4 18.32 -3.89 -7.94
CA ASN A 4 19.43 -2.93 -8.09
C ASN A 4 18.97 -1.56 -8.61
N GLN A 5 17.90 -1.49 -9.40
CA GLN A 5 17.36 -0.22 -9.91
C GLN A 5 16.69 0.60 -8.80
N CYS A 6 15.97 -0.04 -7.87
CA CYS A 6 15.33 0.65 -6.73
C CYS A 6 16.38 1.17 -5.72
N MET A 7 17.45 0.40 -5.48
CA MET A 7 18.58 0.82 -4.64
C MET A 7 19.37 1.99 -5.28
N SER A 8 19.56 1.99 -6.60
CA SER A 8 20.26 3.07 -7.31
C SER A 8 19.42 4.34 -7.55
N THR A 9 18.08 4.26 -7.46
CA THR A 9 17.16 5.41 -7.65
C THR A 9 16.62 5.99 -6.34
N GLY A 10 16.87 5.36 -5.19
CA GLY A 10 16.30 5.77 -3.91
C GLY A 10 14.77 5.68 -3.88
N ALA A 11 14.23 4.69 -4.60
CA ALA A 11 12.83 4.33 -4.57
C ALA A 11 12.52 3.57 -3.28
N PHE A 12 11.41 3.90 -2.64
CA PHE A 12 10.91 3.17 -1.48
C PHE A 12 9.39 3.02 -1.59
N GLU A 13 8.88 1.99 -0.93
CA GLU A 13 7.46 1.68 -0.83
C GLU A 13 7.10 1.39 0.62
N ILE A 14 5.83 1.58 0.93
CA ILE A 14 5.24 1.31 2.23
C ILE A 14 4.27 0.14 2.00
N THR A 15 4.47 -0.94 2.74
CA THR A 15 3.61 -2.12 2.70
C THR A 15 2.86 -2.25 4.02
N LEU A 16 1.62 -2.72 3.94
CA LEU A 16 0.78 -3.10 5.08
C LEU A 16 0.34 -4.55 4.84
N ASP A 17 0.70 -5.47 5.75
CA ASP A 17 0.37 -6.89 5.62
C ASP A 17 0.84 -7.50 4.28
N ASP A 18 2.07 -7.20 3.87
CA ASP A 18 2.65 -7.57 2.58
C ASP A 18 1.93 -6.99 1.33
N VAL A 19 0.93 -6.12 1.50
CA VAL A 19 0.28 -5.38 0.41
C VAL A 19 0.92 -4.00 0.26
N PRO A 20 1.42 -3.61 -0.93
CA PRO A 20 1.98 -2.28 -1.15
C PRO A 20 0.87 -1.23 -1.15
N VAL A 21 0.85 -0.41 -0.11
CA VAL A 21 -0.16 0.67 0.06
C VAL A 21 0.30 1.98 -0.55
N TRP A 22 1.61 2.16 -0.70
CA TRP A 22 2.18 3.34 -1.35
C TRP A 22 3.55 3.05 -1.94
N SER A 23 3.85 3.62 -3.10
CA SER A 23 5.17 3.53 -3.70
C SER A 23 5.62 4.88 -4.26
N LYS A 24 6.85 5.29 -3.97
CA LYS A 24 7.45 6.51 -4.51
C LYS A 24 7.52 6.51 -6.05
N LEU A 25 7.56 5.32 -6.64
CA LEU A 25 7.54 5.15 -8.09
C LEU A 25 6.17 5.46 -8.70
N GLN A 26 5.10 5.20 -7.97
CA GLN A 26 3.72 5.47 -8.42
C GLN A 26 3.28 6.88 -8.04
N SER A 27 3.73 7.37 -6.89
CA SER A 27 3.44 8.70 -6.37
C SER A 27 4.70 9.54 -6.37
N VAL A 28 4.86 10.36 -7.41
CA VAL A 28 5.99 11.29 -7.61
C VAL A 28 6.18 12.25 -6.43
N HIS A 29 5.11 12.50 -5.66
CA HIS A 29 5.14 13.31 -4.44
C HIS A 29 5.11 12.46 -3.17
N LEU A 30 5.96 12.86 -2.21
CA LEU A 30 5.97 12.31 -0.86
C LEU A 30 4.67 12.70 -0.13
N PRO A 31 3.85 11.74 0.32
CA PRO A 31 2.66 12.04 1.09
C PRO A 31 3.06 12.62 2.45
N CYS A 32 2.34 13.64 2.89
CA CYS A 32 2.41 14.08 4.28
C CYS A 32 1.89 12.98 5.20
N MET A 33 2.29 12.99 6.48
CA MET A 33 1.81 12.02 7.47
C MET A 33 0.29 11.85 7.47
N GLN A 34 -0.48 12.93 7.29
CA GLN A 34 -1.93 12.85 7.21
C GLN A 34 -2.42 12.06 5.98
N GLN A 35 -1.81 12.25 4.80
CA GLN A 35 -2.17 11.48 3.61
C GLN A 35 -1.78 10.01 3.75
N LEU A 36 -0.62 9.73 4.37
CA LEU A 36 -0.17 8.37 4.64
C LEU A 36 -1.17 7.67 5.57
N VAL A 37 -1.61 8.32 6.65
CA VAL A 37 -2.65 7.79 7.53
C VAL A 37 -3.96 7.56 6.79
N GLN A 38 -4.39 8.48 5.92
CA GLN A 38 -5.61 8.29 5.12
C GLN A 38 -5.50 7.11 4.14
N ILE A 39 -4.34 6.91 3.51
CA ILE A 39 -4.07 5.75 2.64
C ILE A 39 -4.16 4.46 3.47
N LEU A 40 -3.50 4.41 4.63
CA LEU A 40 -3.57 3.25 5.53
C LEU A 40 -5.00 2.97 6.01
N GLU A 41 -5.75 4.02 6.37
CA GLU A 41 -7.15 3.89 6.78
C GLU A 41 -8.03 3.37 5.64
N ASN A 42 -7.78 3.79 4.40
CA ASN A 42 -8.49 3.30 3.23
C ASN A 42 -8.23 1.81 3.01
N GLU A 43 -6.96 1.40 3.08
CA GLU A 43 -6.56 0.00 2.91
C GLU A 43 -7.11 -0.88 4.04
N MET A 44 -7.05 -0.42 5.29
CA MET A 44 -7.58 -1.15 6.43
C MET A 44 -9.12 -1.28 6.36
N LYS A 45 -9.83 -0.23 5.94
CA LYS A 45 -11.30 -0.28 5.71
C LYS A 45 -11.65 -1.25 4.58
N LEU A 46 -10.91 -1.23 3.47
CA LEU A 46 -11.12 -2.15 2.35
C LEU A 46 -10.90 -3.60 2.79
N SER A 47 -9.83 -3.89 3.52
CA SER A 47 -9.52 -5.21 4.07
C SER A 47 -10.61 -5.71 5.02
N THR A 48 -11.13 -4.87 5.91
CA THR A 48 -12.24 -5.26 6.82
C THR A 48 -13.56 -5.54 6.08
N HIS A 49 -13.82 -4.86 4.96
CA HIS A 49 -15.05 -5.04 4.19
C HIS A 49 -15.04 -6.33 3.34
N LEU A 50 -13.85 -6.78 2.93
CA LEU A 50 -13.66 -8.05 2.23
C LEU A 50 -13.74 -9.26 3.17
N ASP A 51 -13.24 -9.13 4.40
CA ASP A 51 -13.33 -10.18 5.42
C ASP A 51 -14.78 -10.44 5.88
N SER A 52 -15.64 -9.41 5.82
CA SER A 52 -17.05 -9.49 6.21
C SER A 52 -18.00 -9.97 5.09
N LEU A 53 -17.48 -10.30 3.90
CA LEU A 53 -18.27 -11.05 2.91
C LEU A 53 -18.46 -12.48 3.46
N PRO A 54 -19.70 -12.89 3.82
CA PRO A 54 -19.93 -14.27 4.21
C PRO A 54 -19.51 -15.13 3.03
N HIS A 55 -18.57 -16.05 3.27
CA HIS A 55 -18.24 -17.16 2.40
C HIS A 55 -19.55 -17.81 1.94
N ARG A 56 -20.08 -17.40 0.78
CA ARG A 56 -21.14 -18.12 0.07
C ARG A 56 -20.46 -19.38 -0.47
N ARG A 57 -20.28 -20.36 0.42
CA ARG A 57 -19.97 -21.73 0.04
C ARG A 57 -21.23 -22.31 -0.61
N ALA A 58 -20.98 -23.01 -1.71
CA ALA A 58 -21.90 -23.69 -2.60
C ALA A 58 -22.94 -24.58 -1.88
#